data_AF-A0A8S3X417-F1
#
_entry.id   AF-A0A8S3X417-F1
#
_cell.length_a   1.000
_cell.length_b   1.000
_cell.length_c   1.000
_cell.angle_alpha   90.00
_cell.angle_beta   90.00
_cell.angle_gamma   90.00
#
_symmetry.space_group_name_H-M   'P 1'
#
loop_
_entity.id
_entity.type
_entity.pdbx_description
1 polymer ?
#
loop_
_entity_poly.entity_id
_entity_poly.type
_entity_poly.pdbx_seq_one_letter_code
_entity_poly.pdbx_strand_id
1 'polypeptide(L)'
;MHFITDEDINIWSMEIPDNVLPLPGTIKVHQMFTEEKGVLKYRDLSCFCRRGFCSCMDPKEYRPLKPVDKNQALMNVNQIL
;
A
#
# COMPACT_ATOMS: atom_id res chain seq x y z
N MET A 1 -3.02 10.21 -22.79
CA MET A 1 -3.96 10.38 -21.66
C MET A 1 -4.53 9.00 -21.40
N HIS A 2 -4.27 8.39 -20.25
CA HIS A 2 -4.80 7.07 -19.92
C HIS A 2 -6.07 7.30 -19.09
N PHE A 3 -7.20 6.84 -19.61
CA PHE A 3 -8.47 6.86 -18.89
C PHE A 3 -8.64 5.52 -18.17
N ILE A 4 -9.10 5.58 -16.93
CA ILE A 4 -9.49 4.38 -16.18
C ILE A 4 -10.92 4.07 -16.58
N THR A 5 -11.13 2.89 -17.13
CA THR A 5 -12.45 2.37 -17.50
C THR A 5 -13.07 1.53 -16.39
N ASP A 6 -14.37 1.25 -16.48
CA ASP A 6 -15.04 0.34 -15.55
C ASP A 6 -14.46 -1.08 -15.64
N GLU A 7 -13.99 -1.49 -16.81
CA GLU A 7 -13.31 -2.77 -17.00
C GLU A 7 -12.00 -2.83 -16.22
N ASP A 8 -11.20 -1.75 -16.26
CA ASP A 8 -9.98 -1.65 -15.45
C ASP A 8 -10.31 -1.76 -13.95
N ILE A 9 -11.37 -1.06 -13.49
CA ILE A 9 -11.80 -1.10 -12.09
C ILE A 9 -12.20 -2.52 -11.68
N ASN A 10 -12.96 -3.22 -12.53
CA ASN A 10 -13.42 -4.58 -12.23
C ASN A 10 -12.26 -5.58 -12.15
N ILE A 11 -11.30 -5.52 -13.07
CA ILE A 11 -10.10 -6.37 -13.06
C ILE A 11 -9.36 -6.18 -11.73
N TRP A 12 -9.07 -4.93 -11.36
CA TRP A 12 -8.30 -4.66 -10.14
C TRP A 12 -9.09 -4.96 -8.86
N SER A 13 -10.42 -4.80 -8.87
CA SER A 13 -11.26 -5.15 -7.71
C SER A 13 -11.23 -6.64 -7.37
N MET A 14 -10.91 -7.51 -8.35
CA MET A 14 -10.73 -8.94 -8.12
C MET A 14 -9.33 -9.32 -7.64
N GLU A 15 -8.32 -8.51 -7.94
CA GLU A 15 -6.91 -8.79 -7.58
C GLU A 15 -6.48 -8.18 -6.24
N ILE A 16 -7.14 -7.10 -5.80
CA ILE A 16 -6.81 -6.44 -4.54
C ILE A 16 -7.37 -7.27 -3.38
N PRO A 17 -6.53 -7.66 -2.39
CA PRO A 17 -7.00 -8.46 -1.27
C PRO A 17 -7.82 -7.62 -0.27
N ASP A 18 -8.80 -8.23 0.39
CA ASP A 18 -9.69 -7.56 1.36
C ASP A 18 -8.99 -7.03 2.62
N ASN A 19 -7.75 -7.45 2.87
CA ASN A 19 -6.99 -7.11 4.07
C ASN A 19 -6.09 -5.86 3.90
N VAL A 20 -6.45 -4.98 2.96
CA VAL A 20 -5.76 -3.70 2.76
C VAL A 20 -6.09 -2.73 3.89
N LEU A 21 -5.07 -2.29 4.59
CA LEU A 21 -5.15 -1.20 5.55
C LEU A 21 -5.35 0.14 4.81
N PRO A 22 -5.95 1.14 5.46
CA PRO A 22 -5.88 2.52 4.99
C PRO A 22 -4.55 3.16 5.40
N LEU A 23 -4.02 4.03 4.54
CA LEU A 23 -2.89 4.89 4.91
C LEU A 23 -3.36 5.93 5.96
N PRO A 24 -2.80 5.97 7.17
CA PRO A 24 -3.26 6.89 8.19
C PRO A 24 -2.93 8.35 7.84
N GLY A 25 -3.89 9.26 8.06
CA GLY A 25 -3.66 10.69 7.92
C GLY A 25 -3.54 11.19 6.48
N THR A 26 -4.24 10.56 5.51
CA THR A 26 -4.20 10.89 4.07
C THR A 26 -4.28 12.38 3.75
N ILE A 27 -5.04 13.18 4.52
CA ILE A 27 -5.16 14.63 4.33
C ILE A 27 -3.82 15.37 4.51
N LYS A 28 -2.92 14.83 5.35
CA LYS A 28 -1.61 15.45 5.64
C LYS A 28 -0.53 15.01 4.65
N VAL A 29 -0.78 13.96 3.86
CA VAL A 29 0.21 13.39 2.94
C VAL A 29 0.33 14.28 1.72
N HIS A 30 1.47 14.95 1.58
CA HIS A 30 1.73 15.80 0.43
C HIS A 30 2.31 15.04 -0.75
N GLN A 31 3.03 13.95 -0.50
CA GLN A 31 3.69 13.16 -1.54
C GLN A 31 3.78 11.68 -1.18
N MET A 32 3.61 10.83 -2.20
CA MET A 32 3.63 9.38 -2.10
C MET A 32 4.31 8.79 -3.35
N PHE A 33 5.16 7.80 -3.15
CA PHE A 33 5.85 7.09 -4.22
C PHE A 33 6.07 5.64 -3.85
N THR A 34 6.43 4.84 -4.84
CA THR A 34 6.79 3.44 -4.67
C THR A 34 7.95 3.10 -5.61
N GLU A 35 8.91 2.33 -5.09
CA GLU A 35 10.02 1.75 -5.84
C GLU A 35 9.91 0.22 -5.88
N GLU A 36 9.10 -0.35 -4.96
CA GLU A 36 8.98 -1.77 -4.70
C GLU A 36 7.50 -2.15 -4.58
N LYS A 37 7.11 -3.28 -5.19
CA LYS A 37 5.72 -3.77 -5.10
C LYS A 37 5.32 -3.98 -3.63
N GLY A 38 4.15 -3.47 -3.25
CA GLY A 38 3.60 -3.63 -1.90
C GLY A 38 4.23 -2.73 -0.83
N VAL A 39 5.10 -1.79 -1.20
CA VAL A 39 5.65 -0.79 -0.29
C VAL A 39 5.39 0.61 -0.84
N LEU A 40 4.73 1.44 -0.05
CA LEU A 40 4.59 2.87 -0.34
C LEU A 40 5.48 3.64 0.63
N LYS A 41 6.15 4.65 0.11
CA LYS A 41 6.86 5.65 0.90
C LYS A 41 6.10 6.96 0.79
N TYR A 42 5.82 7.61 1.91
CA TYR A 42 5.00 8.82 1.95
C TYR A 42 5.58 9.86 2.91
N ARG A 43 5.18 11.13 2.72
CA ARG A 43 5.59 12.22 3.61
C ARG A 43 4.54 13.31 3.72
N ASP A 44 4.56 13.95 4.89
CA ASP A 44 3.63 15.01 5.24
C ASP A 44 4.09 16.39 4.73
N LEU A 45 5.29 16.54 4.16
CA LEU A 45 5.81 17.79 3.61
C LEU A 45 6.59 17.53 2.32
N SER A 46 6.40 18.38 1.32
CA SER A 46 7.17 18.35 0.07
C SER A 46 8.57 18.95 0.27
N CYS A 47 9.61 18.31 -0.30
CA CYS A 47 10.93 18.93 -0.45
C CYS A 47 11.13 19.39 -1.90
N PHE A 48 11.82 20.53 -2.11
CA PHE A 48 12.15 21.06 -3.44
C PHE A 48 13.52 20.60 -3.96
N CYS A 49 14.20 19.73 -3.21
CA CYS A 49 15.61 19.39 -3.40
C CYS A 49 15.89 18.65 -4.73
N ARG A 50 14.89 17.93 -5.25
CA ARG A 50 14.81 17.35 -6.61
C ARG A 50 13.44 16.69 -6.76
N ARG A 51 12.93 16.49 -7.98
CA ARG A 51 11.77 15.60 -8.18
C ARG A 51 12.19 14.17 -7.85
N GLY A 52 11.72 13.62 -6.72
CA GLY A 52 12.07 12.27 -6.23
C GLY A 52 12.28 12.22 -4.70
N PHE A 53 12.75 11.08 -4.19
CA PHE A 53 13.16 10.96 -2.78
C PHE A 53 14.47 11.70 -2.54
N CYS A 54 14.39 12.81 -1.80
CA CYS A 54 15.54 13.45 -1.18
C CYS A 54 15.68 12.87 0.24
N SER A 55 16.90 12.55 0.67
CA SER A 55 17.19 12.11 2.04
C SER A 55 16.91 13.20 3.08
N CYS A 56 16.71 14.44 2.64
CA CYS A 56 16.54 15.63 3.47
C CYS A 56 15.28 15.61 4.37
N MET A 57 14.35 14.67 4.19
CA MET A 57 13.03 14.71 4.84
C MET A 57 12.49 13.35 5.33
N ASP A 58 13.32 12.31 5.46
CA ASP A 58 12.99 11.05 6.15
C ASP A 58 11.57 10.47 5.87
N PRO A 59 11.32 9.93 4.65
CA PRO A 59 10.00 9.45 4.27
C PRO A 59 9.56 8.26 5.12
N LYS A 60 8.27 8.23 5.47
CA LYS A 60 7.66 7.12 6.22
C LYS A 60 7.33 5.97 5.29
N GLU A 61 7.51 4.74 5.77
CA GLU A 61 7.10 3.54 5.05
C GLU A 61 5.68 3.12 5.42
N TYR A 62 4.96 2.63 4.43
CA TYR A 62 3.62 2.10 4.55
C TYR A 62 3.52 0.77 3.79
N ARG A 63 3.03 -0.25 4.50
CA ARG A 63 2.76 -1.59 3.96
C ARG A 63 1.25 -1.83 4.02
N PRO A 64 0.55 -1.86 2.87
CA PRO A 64 -0.91 -1.90 2.84
C PRO A 64 -1.49 -3.23 3.31
N LEU A 65 -0.74 -4.33 3.27
CA LEU A 65 -1.27 -5.63 3.63
C LEU A 65 -1.05 -5.91 5.12
N LYS A 66 -2.12 -6.26 5.85
CA LYS A 66 -1.96 -6.84 7.19
C LYS A 66 -1.09 -8.10 7.10
N PRO A 67 -0.11 -8.29 8.00
CA PRO A 67 0.57 -9.57 8.13
C PRO A 67 -0.50 -10.65 8.34
N VAL A 68 -0.45 -11.72 7.56
CA VAL A 68 -1.28 -12.90 7.82
C VAL A 68 -0.77 -13.51 9.11
N ASP A 69 -1.58 -13.50 10.17
CA ASP A 69 -1.25 -14.18 11.41
C ASP A 69 -1.01 -15.67 11.12
N LYS A 70 0.24 -16.11 11.19
CA LYS A 70 0.65 -17.49 10.90
C LYS A 70 -0.05 -18.53 11.79
N ASN A 71 -0.65 -18.10 12.90
CA ASN A 71 -1.41 -18.95 13.81
C ASN A 71 -2.81 -19.31 13.30
N GLN A 72 -3.37 -18.56 12.34
CA GLN A 72 -4.69 -18.85 11.77
C GLN A 72 -4.63 -19.88 10.63
N ALA A 73 -3.48 -20.03 9.98
CA ALA A 73 -3.25 -21.03 8.93
C ALA A 73 -3.15 -22.48 9.47
N LEU A 74 -2.80 -22.66 10.76
CA LEU A 74 -2.66 -23.98 11.39
C LEU A 74 -4.00 -24.53 11.94
N MET A 75 -5.03 -23.70 12.10
CA MET A 75 -6.34 -24.16 12.59
C MET A 75 -7.24 -24.74 11.49
N ASN A 76 -6.99 -24.41 10.21
CA ASN A 76 -7.80 -24.93 9.09
C ASN A 76 -7.30 -26.28 8.55
N VAL A 77 -6.12 -26.75 8.95
CA VAL A 77 -5.60 -28.07 8.54
C VAL A 77 -6.08 -29.19 9.48
N ASN A 78 -6.37 -28.88 10.75
CA ASN A 78 -6.68 -29.87 11.77
C ASN A 78 -8.18 -30.18 11.93
N GLN A 79 -9.02 -29.83 10.94
CA GLN A 79 -10.46 -30.11 10.96
C GLN A 79 -10.92 -31.07 9.84
N ILE A 80 -9.99 -31.67 9.09
CA ILE A 80 -10.26 -32.66 8.01
C ILE A 80 -9.53 -33.99 8.28
N LEU A 81 -9.20 -34.31 9.54
CA LEU A 81 -8.76 -35.65 9.96
C LEU A 81 -9.61 -36.15 11.12
#